data_AF-A0A0Q8RHT5-F1
#
_entry.id   AF-A0A0Q8RHT5-F1
#
_cell.length_a   1.000
_cell.length_b   1.000
_cell.length_c   1.000
_cell.angle_alpha   90.00
_cell.angle_beta   90.00
_cell.angle_gamma   90.00
#
_symmetry.space_group_name_H-M   'P 1'
#
loop_
_entity.id
_entity.type
_entity.pdbx_description
1 polymer ?
#
loop_
_entity_poly.entity_id
_entity_poly.type
_entity_poly.pdbx_seq_one_letter_code
_entity_poly.pdbx_strand_id
1 'polypeptide(L)'
;MASLLHRLACVLPIFSLMACATTLVQPYDEKLVNDTGQLYKKAVAMVEDGIAKSSQDAKGPPASRPGHVSRFESRYRDLDTDADLLILEALANSRTSSVGEKIQSKVDDLISKNLPSTCEELDTEFKRGSSSLTVKNYVDLKCLLMNWQKQHEEDKDGVLNPLTWELRKRTLFNATYAILKAESVKKK
;
A
#
# COMPACT_ATOMS: atom_id res chain seq x y z
N MET A 1 -65.27 43.37 -18.72
CA MET A 1 -64.63 44.59 -18.19
C MET A 1 -63.27 44.21 -17.64
N ALA A 2 -62.26 44.99 -18.02
CA ALA A 2 -60.87 44.98 -17.56
C ALA A 2 -60.76 45.02 -16.00
N SER A 3 -59.67 44.72 -15.28
CA SER A 3 -58.23 44.67 -15.56
C SER A 3 -57.48 44.18 -14.30
N LEU A 4 -56.33 43.53 -14.52
CA LEU A 4 -55.03 43.62 -13.81
C LEU A 4 -54.94 43.54 -12.26
N LEU A 5 -54.07 42.66 -11.76
CA LEU A 5 -52.75 43.04 -11.21
C LEU A 5 -51.93 41.82 -10.71
N HIS A 6 -50.82 41.57 -11.40
CA HIS A 6 -49.48 41.30 -10.86
C HIS A 6 -49.32 40.43 -9.59
N ARG A 7 -48.74 39.24 -9.77
CA ARG A 7 -47.51 38.85 -9.03
C ARG A 7 -46.57 38.02 -9.91
N LEU A 8 -45.45 38.64 -10.27
CA LEU A 8 -44.17 37.96 -10.52
C LEU A 8 -43.85 37.04 -9.33
N ALA A 9 -43.33 35.84 -9.59
CA ALA A 9 -42.15 35.32 -8.91
C ALA A 9 -41.67 33.99 -9.51
N CYS A 10 -40.51 34.07 -10.16
CA CYS A 10 -39.40 33.11 -10.15
C CYS A 10 -39.67 31.62 -10.36
N VAL A 11 -39.36 31.19 -11.60
CA VAL A 11 -38.35 30.17 -11.93
C VAL A 11 -37.59 29.64 -10.70
N LEU A 12 -37.85 28.39 -10.32
CA LEU A 12 -36.93 27.57 -9.53
C LEU A 12 -36.60 26.34 -10.37
N PRO A 13 -35.42 26.27 -11.01
CA PRO A 13 -34.94 25.02 -11.56
C PRO A 13 -34.66 24.13 -10.35
N ILE A 14 -35.32 22.98 -10.27
CA ILE A 14 -34.99 21.95 -9.30
C ILE A 14 -33.53 21.58 -9.58
N PHE A 15 -32.65 22.10 -8.74
CA PHE A 15 -31.24 21.78 -8.70
C PHE A 15 -31.14 20.28 -8.46
N SER A 16 -30.94 19.52 -9.54
CA SER A 16 -30.37 18.18 -9.51
C SER A 16 -28.92 18.30 -9.06
N LEU A 17 -28.70 18.67 -7.80
CA LEU A 17 -27.45 18.42 -7.10
C LEU A 17 -27.43 16.93 -6.78
N MET A 18 -27.21 16.11 -7.80
CA MET A 18 -26.45 14.89 -7.58
C MET A 18 -25.08 15.36 -7.13
N ALA A 19 -24.93 15.55 -5.83
CA ALA A 19 -23.63 15.63 -5.21
C ALA A 19 -22.95 14.30 -5.58
N CYS A 20 -22.01 14.36 -6.55
CA CYS A 20 -20.94 13.40 -6.64
C CYS A 20 -20.23 13.48 -5.29
N ALA A 21 -20.70 12.68 -4.33
CA ALA A 21 -20.00 12.46 -3.09
C ALA A 21 -18.69 11.80 -3.48
N THR A 22 -17.63 12.59 -3.59
CA THR A 22 -16.28 12.10 -3.64
C THR A 22 -16.06 11.39 -2.30
N THR A 23 -16.32 10.09 -2.27
CA THR A 23 -16.01 9.25 -1.12
C THR A 23 -14.49 9.18 -1.02
N LEU A 24 -13.94 10.14 -0.26
CA LEU A 24 -12.52 10.21 0.13
C LEU A 24 -12.08 8.93 0.85
N VAL A 25 -13.03 8.23 1.45
CA VAL A 25 -12.84 6.99 2.23
C VAL A 25 -13.62 5.86 1.55
N GLN A 26 -12.91 4.79 1.18
CA GLN A 26 -13.51 3.56 0.66
C GLN A 26 -14.36 2.85 1.73
N PRO A 27 -15.37 2.06 1.33
CA PRO A 27 -16.10 1.21 2.27
C PRO A 27 -15.17 0.22 2.99
N TYR A 28 -15.62 -0.29 4.13
CA TYR A 28 -14.93 -1.36 4.86
C TYR A 28 -14.78 -2.61 4.00
N ASP A 29 -13.61 -3.24 4.08
CA ASP A 29 -13.28 -4.49 3.40
C ASP A 29 -12.63 -5.48 4.38
N GLU A 30 -13.35 -6.57 4.68
CA GLU A 30 -12.89 -7.61 5.59
C GLU A 30 -11.73 -8.42 5.03
N LYS A 31 -11.73 -8.66 3.71
CA LYS A 31 -10.66 -9.40 3.05
C LYS A 31 -9.36 -8.62 3.13
N LEU A 32 -9.42 -7.31 2.85
CA LEU A 32 -8.28 -6.41 2.95
C LEU A 32 -7.69 -6.38 4.36
N VAL A 33 -8.53 -6.38 5.41
CA VAL A 33 -8.08 -6.50 6.81
C VAL A 33 -7.40 -7.84 7.09
N ASN A 34 -7.99 -8.94 6.65
CA ASN A 34 -7.41 -10.27 6.86
C ASN A 34 -6.07 -10.41 6.14
N ASP A 35 -6.01 -10.02 4.88
CA ASP A 35 -4.83 -10.15 4.03
C ASP A 35 -3.69 -9.25 4.53
N THR A 36 -4.00 -8.06 5.06
CA THR A 36 -3.03 -7.21 5.78
C THR A 36 -2.43 -7.94 6.98
N GLY A 37 -3.26 -8.65 7.75
CA GLY A 37 -2.79 -9.48 8.86
C GLY A 37 -1.92 -10.65 8.41
N GLN A 38 -2.19 -11.25 7.24
CA GLN A 38 -1.36 -12.33 6.69
C GLN A 38 0.00 -11.82 6.20
N LEU A 39 0.03 -10.68 5.50
CA LEU A 39 1.27 -10.03 5.09
C LEU A 39 2.13 -9.70 6.32
N TYR A 40 1.52 -9.14 7.37
CA TYR A 40 2.21 -8.88 8.64
C TYR A 40 2.87 -10.15 9.20
N LYS A 41 2.11 -11.26 9.29
CA LYS A 41 2.64 -12.54 9.81
C LYS A 41 3.82 -13.06 8.99
N LYS A 42 3.69 -13.05 7.66
CA LYS A 42 4.76 -13.49 6.75
C LYS A 42 6.02 -12.62 6.90
N ALA A 43 5.85 -11.30 6.93
CA ALA A 43 6.96 -10.37 7.08
C ALA A 43 7.64 -10.50 8.45
N VAL A 44 6.88 -10.67 9.54
CA VAL A 44 7.46 -10.95 10.86
C VAL A 44 8.22 -12.27 10.86
N ALA A 45 7.67 -13.35 10.29
CA ALA A 45 8.38 -14.63 10.21
C ALA A 45 9.71 -14.51 9.45
N MET A 46 9.75 -13.72 8.39
CA MET A 46 10.99 -13.41 7.68
C MET A 46 11.99 -12.63 8.55
N VAL A 47 11.51 -11.63 9.31
CA VAL A 47 12.35 -10.82 10.20
C VAL A 47 12.94 -11.66 11.34
N GLU A 48 12.13 -12.52 11.98
CA GLU A 48 12.59 -13.42 13.05
C GLU A 48 13.68 -14.38 12.56
N ASP A 49 13.50 -14.96 11.37
CA ASP A 49 14.52 -15.79 10.75
C ASP A 49 15.79 -14.98 10.40
N GLY A 50 15.63 -13.71 10.00
CA GLY A 50 16.72 -12.74 9.84
C GLY A 50 17.53 -12.57 11.12
N ILE A 51 16.88 -12.29 12.25
CA ILE A 51 17.51 -12.16 13.57
C ILE A 51 18.28 -13.43 13.94
N ALA A 52 17.63 -14.58 13.77
CA ALA A 52 18.20 -15.88 14.13
C ALA A 52 19.45 -16.21 13.28
N LYS A 53 19.41 -15.91 11.97
CA LYS A 53 20.49 -16.20 11.03
C LYS A 53 21.66 -15.23 11.15
N SER A 54 21.39 -13.93 11.28
CA SER A 54 22.43 -12.92 11.50
C SER A 54 23.25 -13.17 12.77
N SER A 55 22.65 -13.81 13.79
CA SER A 55 23.35 -14.21 15.02
C SER A 55 24.32 -15.40 14.82
N GLN A 56 24.22 -16.12 13.70
CA GLN A 56 25.04 -17.29 13.36
C GLN A 56 26.18 -16.95 12.39
N ASP A 57 26.21 -15.72 11.87
CA ASP A 57 27.10 -15.26 10.79
C ASP A 57 28.53 -14.92 11.28
N ALA A 58 29.09 -15.77 12.14
CA ALA A 58 30.36 -15.51 12.79
C ALA A 58 31.58 -15.71 11.87
N LYS A 59 31.48 -16.55 10.81
CA LYS A 59 32.62 -16.94 9.95
C LYS A 59 32.19 -17.34 8.54
N GLY A 60 33.04 -17.07 7.55
CA GLY A 60 32.87 -17.50 6.16
C GLY A 60 32.65 -16.34 5.16
N PRO A 61 32.78 -16.61 3.85
CA PRO A 61 32.50 -15.64 2.80
C PRO A 61 31.06 -15.08 2.91
N PRO A 62 30.83 -13.78 2.70
CA PRO A 62 29.52 -13.16 2.85
C PRO A 62 28.37 -13.92 2.17
N ALA A 63 28.54 -14.32 0.90
CA ALA A 63 27.52 -15.05 0.14
C ALA A 63 27.14 -16.43 0.71
N SER A 64 27.98 -17.01 1.57
CA SER A 64 27.72 -18.30 2.21
C SER A 64 26.97 -18.19 3.54
N ARG A 65 26.91 -16.97 4.10
CA ARG A 65 26.33 -16.70 5.41
C ARG A 65 24.81 -16.96 5.40
N PRO A 66 24.27 -17.65 6.42
CA PRO A 66 22.83 -17.81 6.59
C PRO A 66 22.03 -16.51 6.47
N GLY A 67 22.53 -15.39 7.01
CA GLY A 67 21.86 -14.10 6.97
C GLY A 67 21.96 -13.37 5.63
N HIS A 68 22.67 -13.91 4.63
CA HIS A 68 22.90 -13.23 3.37
C HIS A 68 21.60 -12.99 2.59
N VAL A 69 21.47 -11.83 1.96
CA VAL A 69 20.29 -11.38 1.20
C VAL A 69 19.74 -12.41 0.22
N SER A 70 20.62 -13.18 -0.43
CA SER A 70 20.23 -14.25 -1.36
C SER A 70 19.37 -15.36 -0.71
N ARG A 71 19.45 -15.53 0.62
CA ARG A 71 18.62 -16.46 1.40
C ARG A 71 17.22 -15.91 1.72
N PHE A 72 16.94 -14.67 1.33
CA PHE A 72 15.71 -13.95 1.59
C PHE A 72 15.00 -13.50 0.31
N GLU A 73 15.65 -13.56 -0.85
CA GLU A 73 15.07 -13.12 -2.14
C GLU A 73 13.68 -13.67 -2.43
N SER A 74 13.43 -14.98 -2.23
CA SER A 74 12.10 -15.56 -2.46
C SER A 74 11.06 -14.94 -1.54
N ARG A 75 11.43 -14.69 -0.28
CA ARG A 75 10.53 -14.09 0.71
C ARG A 75 10.27 -12.61 0.43
N TYR A 76 11.26 -11.87 -0.06
CA TYR A 76 11.03 -10.52 -0.54
C TYR A 76 10.04 -10.51 -1.71
N ARG A 77 10.20 -11.40 -2.69
CA ARG A 77 9.25 -11.54 -3.81
C ARG A 77 7.84 -11.91 -3.36
N ASP A 78 7.72 -12.81 -2.37
CA ASP A 78 6.42 -13.19 -1.81
C ASP A 78 5.75 -11.99 -1.13
N LEU A 79 6.50 -11.20 -0.36
CA LEU A 79 5.99 -9.99 0.31
C LEU A 79 5.60 -8.88 -0.68
N ASP A 80 6.38 -8.72 -1.75
CA ASP A 80 6.08 -7.76 -2.82
C ASP A 80 4.78 -8.14 -3.55
N THR A 81 4.63 -9.44 -3.87
CA THR A 81 3.41 -9.98 -4.50
C THR A 81 2.19 -9.81 -3.60
N ASP A 82 2.31 -10.12 -2.31
CA ASP A 82 1.21 -9.92 -1.35
C ASP A 82 0.82 -8.44 -1.24
N ALA A 83 1.80 -7.52 -1.28
CA ALA A 83 1.54 -6.09 -1.23
C ALA A 83 0.82 -5.59 -2.51
N ASP A 84 1.18 -6.11 -3.68
CA ASP A 84 0.46 -5.84 -4.92
C ASP A 84 -0.99 -6.30 -4.88
N LEU A 85 -1.25 -7.49 -4.33
CA LEU A 85 -2.60 -7.98 -4.14
C LEU A 85 -3.44 -7.07 -3.23
N LEU A 86 -2.85 -6.53 -2.16
CA LEU A 86 -3.53 -5.56 -1.28
C LEU A 86 -3.84 -4.24 -2.02
N ILE A 87 -2.92 -3.76 -2.86
CA ILE A 87 -3.15 -2.56 -3.68
C ILE A 87 -4.28 -2.82 -4.68
N LEU A 88 -4.28 -3.97 -5.37
CA LEU A 88 -5.32 -4.35 -6.33
C LEU A 88 -6.70 -4.48 -5.66
N GLU A 89 -6.77 -5.12 -4.50
CA GLU A 89 -8.01 -5.23 -3.73
C GLU A 89 -8.51 -3.84 -3.29
N ALA A 90 -7.62 -3.00 -2.76
CA ALA A 90 -7.95 -1.63 -2.41
C ALA A 90 -8.44 -0.84 -3.63
N LEU A 91 -7.84 -1.04 -4.81
CA LEU A 91 -8.27 -0.38 -6.05
C LEU A 91 -9.64 -0.84 -6.52
N ALA A 92 -9.90 -2.15 -6.53
CA ALA A 92 -11.18 -2.74 -6.89
C ALA A 92 -12.31 -2.20 -6.01
N ASN A 93 -12.02 -1.95 -4.73
CA ASN A 93 -12.99 -1.42 -3.77
C ASN A 93 -13.07 0.13 -3.75
N SER A 94 -12.32 0.83 -4.59
CA SER A 94 -12.58 2.25 -4.90
C SER A 94 -13.74 2.40 -5.88
N ARG A 95 -14.85 2.97 -5.44
CA ARG A 95 -16.02 3.32 -6.29
C ARG A 95 -15.77 4.40 -7.36
N THR A 96 -14.51 4.74 -7.66
CA THR A 96 -14.14 5.72 -8.69
C THR A 96 -13.91 5.00 -10.02
N SER A 97 -14.98 4.70 -10.76
CA SER A 97 -14.94 3.90 -12.01
C SER A 97 -13.97 4.44 -13.06
N SER A 98 -13.81 5.76 -13.18
CA SER A 98 -12.88 6.39 -14.13
C SER A 98 -11.42 6.44 -13.66
N VAL A 99 -11.18 6.21 -12.37
CA VAL A 99 -9.84 6.19 -11.75
C VAL A 99 -9.31 4.76 -11.70
N GLY A 100 -10.19 3.78 -11.44
CA GLY A 100 -9.86 2.35 -11.48
C GLY A 100 -9.32 1.92 -12.84
N GLU A 101 -9.95 2.33 -13.94
CA GLU A 101 -9.47 2.03 -15.31
C GLU A 101 -8.13 2.70 -15.65
N LYS A 102 -7.91 3.94 -15.19
CA LYS A 102 -6.62 4.65 -15.36
C LYS A 102 -5.50 4.02 -14.54
N ILE A 103 -5.81 3.51 -13.35
CA ILE A 103 -4.83 2.83 -12.51
C ILE A 103 -4.56 1.43 -13.05
N GLN A 104 -5.57 0.66 -13.47
CA GLN A 104 -5.40 -0.65 -14.10
C GLN A 104 -4.50 -0.55 -15.35
N SER A 105 -4.80 0.37 -16.27
CA SER A 105 -3.99 0.60 -17.48
C SER A 105 -2.54 1.02 -17.18
N LYS A 106 -2.28 1.61 -16.01
CA LYS A 106 -0.94 2.06 -15.60
C LYS A 106 -0.22 1.03 -14.72
N VAL A 107 -0.94 0.22 -13.96
CA VAL A 107 -0.41 -0.97 -13.31
C VAL A 107 0.07 -1.95 -14.38
N ASP A 108 -0.69 -2.14 -15.45
CA ASP A 108 -0.25 -2.91 -16.63
C ASP A 108 1.00 -2.29 -17.29
N ASP A 109 1.11 -0.96 -17.29
CA ASP A 109 2.28 -0.22 -17.82
C ASP A 109 3.51 -0.32 -16.88
N LEU A 110 3.31 -0.37 -15.56
CA LEU A 110 4.37 -0.54 -14.55
C LEU A 110 4.85 -2.00 -14.47
N ILE A 111 3.92 -2.96 -14.55
CA ILE A 111 4.20 -4.39 -14.64
C ILE A 111 4.96 -4.70 -15.93
N SER A 112 4.57 -4.11 -17.06
CA SER A 112 5.27 -4.30 -18.35
C SER A 112 6.64 -3.64 -18.41
N LYS A 113 6.89 -2.60 -17.60
CA LYS A 113 8.19 -1.88 -17.53
C LYS A 113 9.16 -2.43 -16.50
N ASN A 114 8.76 -3.43 -15.69
CA ASN A 114 9.65 -4.18 -14.82
C ASN A 114 10.49 -3.25 -13.89
N LEU A 115 9.90 -2.16 -13.41
CA LEU A 115 10.65 -1.05 -12.81
C LEU A 115 11.14 -1.38 -11.40
N PRO A 116 12.46 -1.49 -11.19
CA PRO A 116 13.07 -1.58 -9.89
C PRO A 116 13.68 -0.21 -9.57
N SER A 117 12.87 0.80 -9.25
CA SER A 117 13.39 2.00 -8.59
C SER A 117 12.32 2.86 -7.93
N THR A 118 12.35 2.82 -6.60
CA THR A 118 12.07 3.92 -5.66
C THR A 118 10.71 4.60 -5.80
N CYS A 119 9.75 4.10 -5.01
CA CYS A 119 8.65 4.75 -4.27
C CYS A 119 8.31 6.23 -4.47
N GLU A 120 9.26 7.10 -4.80
CA GLU A 120 9.02 8.47 -5.22
C GLU A 120 8.17 8.54 -6.50
N GLU A 121 8.35 7.62 -7.46
CA GLU A 121 7.51 7.55 -8.67
C GLU A 121 6.09 7.09 -8.35
N LEU A 122 5.93 6.07 -7.51
CA LEU A 122 4.64 5.59 -7.01
C LEU A 122 3.92 6.69 -6.21
N ASP A 123 4.58 7.28 -5.22
CA ASP A 123 4.04 8.33 -4.36
C ASP A 123 3.65 9.59 -5.17
N THR A 124 4.46 9.98 -6.15
CA THR A 124 4.15 11.13 -7.03
C THR A 124 2.93 10.87 -7.92
N GLU A 125 2.78 9.67 -8.46
CA GLU A 125 1.64 9.31 -9.31
C GLU A 125 0.35 9.10 -8.50
N PHE A 126 0.43 8.47 -7.32
CA PHE A 126 -0.71 8.27 -6.42
C PHE A 126 -1.11 9.55 -5.66
N LYS A 127 -0.21 10.53 -5.49
CA LYS A 127 -0.54 11.88 -4.99
C LYS A 127 -1.23 12.76 -6.01
N ARG A 128 -0.93 12.60 -7.32
CA ARG A 128 -1.56 13.38 -8.41
C ARG A 128 -2.89 12.79 -8.89
N GLY A 129 -3.04 11.47 -8.86
CA GLY A 129 -4.32 10.79 -9.09
C GLY A 129 -5.16 10.78 -7.82
N SER A 130 -6.47 10.97 -7.94
CA SER A 130 -7.45 10.91 -6.86
C SER A 130 -7.61 9.50 -6.26
N SER A 131 -6.52 8.92 -5.75
CA SER A 131 -6.48 7.62 -5.08
C SER A 131 -6.97 7.76 -3.63
N SER A 132 -7.71 6.76 -3.15
CA SER A 132 -8.24 6.75 -1.79
C SER A 132 -7.11 6.68 -0.77
N LEU A 133 -7.37 7.11 0.47
CA LEU A 133 -6.40 6.96 1.57
C LEU A 133 -5.99 5.49 1.79
N THR A 134 -6.90 4.55 1.54
CA THR A 134 -6.61 3.11 1.61
C THR A 134 -5.55 2.69 0.60
N VAL A 135 -5.67 3.11 -0.66
CA VAL A 135 -4.70 2.75 -1.70
C VAL A 135 -3.31 3.28 -1.34
N LYS A 136 -3.24 4.54 -0.87
CA LYS A 136 -1.99 5.16 -0.42
C LYS A 136 -1.32 4.38 0.71
N ASN A 137 -2.11 3.95 1.70
CA ASN A 137 -1.62 3.12 2.81
C ASN A 137 -0.94 1.82 2.33
N TYR A 138 -1.49 1.14 1.33
CA TYR A 138 -0.90 -0.11 0.81
C TYR A 138 0.28 0.14 -0.11
N VAL A 139 0.28 1.26 -0.85
CA VAL A 139 1.47 1.72 -1.60
C VAL A 139 2.63 2.02 -0.64
N ASP A 140 2.37 2.74 0.45
CA ASP A 140 3.37 3.04 1.48
C ASP A 140 3.91 1.75 2.12
N LEU A 141 3.05 0.76 2.36
CA LEU A 141 3.46 -0.54 2.88
C LEU A 141 4.34 -1.31 1.89
N LYS A 142 3.96 -1.37 0.60
CA LYS A 142 4.81 -1.95 -0.46
C LYS A 142 6.17 -1.27 -0.47
N CYS A 143 6.17 0.05 -0.39
CA CYS A 143 7.37 0.87 -0.40
C CYS A 143 8.31 0.61 0.77
N LEU A 144 7.75 0.41 1.96
CA LEU A 144 8.51 -0.02 3.13
C LEU A 144 9.24 -1.35 2.86
N LEU A 145 8.55 -2.34 2.28
CA LEU A 145 9.09 -3.67 2.00
C LEU A 145 10.16 -3.66 0.90
N MET A 146 9.93 -2.92 -0.19
CA MET A 146 10.92 -2.74 -1.25
C MET A 146 12.20 -2.07 -0.73
N ASN A 147 12.05 -1.03 0.11
CA ASN A 147 13.18 -0.38 0.74
C ASN A 147 13.96 -1.33 1.67
N TRP A 148 13.28 -2.27 2.33
CA TRP A 148 13.97 -3.29 3.12
C TRP A 148 14.82 -4.21 2.25
N GLN A 149 14.31 -4.64 1.09
CA GLN A 149 15.08 -5.45 0.16
C GLN A 149 16.32 -4.67 -0.29
N LYS A 150 16.12 -3.45 -0.80
CA LYS A 150 17.21 -2.58 -1.28
C LYS A 150 18.28 -2.36 -0.21
N GLN A 151 17.89 -2.01 1.02
CA GLN A 151 18.84 -1.85 2.14
C GLN A 151 19.60 -3.13 2.48
N HIS A 152 19.00 -4.30 2.25
CA HIS A 152 19.67 -5.58 2.48
C HIS A 152 20.69 -5.89 1.36
N GLU A 153 20.33 -5.56 0.12
CA GLU A 153 21.22 -5.69 -1.05
C GLU A 153 22.40 -4.69 -0.99
N GLU A 154 22.17 -3.49 -0.46
CA GLU A 154 23.17 -2.43 -0.30
C GLU A 154 24.05 -2.60 0.96
N ASP A 155 23.72 -3.56 1.84
CA ASP A 155 24.58 -3.87 2.98
C ASP A 155 25.93 -4.42 2.47
N LYS A 156 27.03 -3.96 3.10
CA LYS A 156 28.39 -4.27 2.66
C LYS A 156 28.67 -5.77 2.52
N ASP A 157 28.10 -6.57 3.42
CA ASP A 157 28.27 -8.02 3.43
C ASP A 157 27.00 -8.73 2.94
N GLY A 158 25.99 -7.98 2.49
CA GLY A 158 24.65 -8.49 2.21
C GLY A 158 24.00 -9.14 3.43
N VAL A 159 24.41 -8.77 4.66
CA VAL A 159 23.94 -9.36 5.92
C VAL A 159 23.61 -8.25 6.89
N LEU A 160 22.34 -8.14 7.25
CA LEU A 160 21.91 -7.16 8.22
C LEU A 160 22.20 -7.61 9.64
N ASN A 161 22.56 -6.66 10.51
CA ASN A 161 22.68 -6.95 11.94
C ASN A 161 21.30 -7.20 12.60
N PRO A 162 21.24 -7.89 13.75
CA PRO A 162 19.98 -8.17 14.45
C PRO A 162 19.16 -6.91 14.82
N LEU A 163 19.82 -5.80 15.14
CA LEU A 163 19.13 -4.55 15.50
C LEU A 163 18.37 -3.98 14.29
N THR A 164 18.93 -4.05 13.08
CA THR A 164 18.24 -3.64 11.86
C THR A 164 16.97 -4.46 11.63
N TRP A 165 17.02 -5.78 11.87
CA TRP A 165 15.85 -6.64 11.79
C TRP A 165 14.78 -6.27 12.83
N GLU A 166 15.16 -6.02 14.08
CA GLU A 166 14.21 -5.58 15.12
C GLU A 166 13.55 -4.23 14.79
N LEU A 167 14.31 -3.28 14.23
CA LEU A 167 13.77 -2.01 13.76
C LEU A 167 12.75 -2.20 12.63
N ARG A 168 12.97 -3.17 11.74
CA ARG A 168 12.01 -3.56 10.69
C ARG A 168 10.71 -4.09 11.30
N LYS A 169 10.80 -5.01 12.26
CA LYS A 169 9.63 -5.52 13.00
C LYS A 169 8.79 -4.40 13.60
N ARG A 170 9.44 -3.45 14.29
CA ARG A 170 8.77 -2.30 14.91
C ARG A 170 8.10 -1.39 13.87
N THR A 171 8.81 -1.08 12.78
CA THR A 171 8.27 -0.21 11.72
C THR A 171 7.05 -0.86 11.04
N LEU A 172 7.15 -2.15 10.73
CA LEU A 172 6.05 -2.92 10.15
C LEU A 172 4.85 -3.01 11.09
N PHE A 173 5.06 -3.24 12.39
CA PHE A 173 3.98 -3.22 13.37
C PHE A 173 3.24 -1.88 13.35
N ASN A 174 3.97 -0.76 13.39
CA ASN A 174 3.38 0.57 13.39
C ASN A 174 2.59 0.85 12.10
N ALA A 175 3.16 0.51 10.95
CA ALA A 175 2.50 0.68 9.65
C ALA A 175 1.22 -0.17 9.59
N THR A 176 1.32 -1.46 9.87
CA THR A 176 0.18 -2.40 9.87
C THR A 176 -0.91 -1.95 10.83
N TYR A 177 -0.54 -1.55 12.06
CA TYR A 177 -1.50 -1.06 13.05
C TYR A 177 -2.21 0.21 12.57
N ALA A 178 -1.49 1.17 11.97
CA ALA A 178 -2.10 2.38 11.44
C ALA A 178 -3.12 2.07 10.33
N ILE A 179 -2.78 1.14 9.43
CA ILE A 179 -3.68 0.66 8.37
C ILE A 179 -4.93 0.02 8.96
N LEU A 180 -4.76 -0.98 9.83
CA LEU A 180 -5.88 -1.70 10.44
C LEU A 180 -6.77 -0.78 11.29
N LYS A 181 -6.17 0.20 11.98
CA LYS A 181 -6.91 1.23 12.71
C LYS A 181 -7.75 2.07 11.74
N ALA A 182 -7.18 2.51 10.62
CA ALA A 182 -7.91 3.26 9.59
C ALA A 182 -9.06 2.43 8.99
N GLU A 183 -8.84 1.14 8.72
CA GLU A 183 -9.90 0.23 8.25
C GLU A 183 -11.00 0.03 9.29
N SER A 184 -10.64 -0.09 10.57
CA SER A 184 -11.62 -0.32 11.65
C SER A 184 -12.60 0.84 11.85
N VAL A 185 -12.18 2.08 11.54
CA VAL A 185 -13.05 3.27 11.62
C VAL A 185 -14.18 3.18 10.60
N LYS A 186 -13.96 2.49 9.46
CA LYS A 186 -14.96 2.31 8.39
C LYS A 186 -16.06 1.31 8.72
N LYS A 187 -15.90 0.51 9.78
CA LYS A 187 -16.96 -0.41 10.26
C LYS A 187 -18.14 0.32 10.89
N LYS A 188 -17.96 1.60 11.23
CA LYS A 188 -18.97 2.46 11.89
C LYS A 188 -19.72 3.28 10.85
#